data_AF-A0A1N6DEH0-F1
#
_entry.id   AF-A0A1N6DEH0-F1
#
_cell.length_a   1.000
_cell.length_b   1.000
_cell.length_c   1.000
_cell.angle_alpha   90.00
_cell.angle_beta   90.00
_cell.angle_gamma   90.00
#
_symmetry.space_group_name_H-M   'P 1'
#
loop_
_entity.id
_entity.type
_entity.pdbx_description
1 polymer ?
#
loop_
_entity_poly.entity_id
_entity_poly.type
_entity_poly.pdbx_seq_one_letter_code
_entity_poly.pdbx_strand_id
1 'polypeptide(L)'
;MTEHPPEFSRIVKLSDLGDAPISAQVSASEEECAALARRFDLPGIKSLEATYDLRAESDQLSLTGALQSRLTQSCAISGEDFPVTISEDFAISFVPAKGDDGGEEEPEVELESDDCDILEYSDNRIDIGEALAQTLYLALDPYPEGPNADKVRGSRDLKTEEEAGPFAALAALKDKLG
;
A
#
# COMPACT_ATOMS: atom_id res chain seq x y z
N MET A 1 -0.63 -18.71 -17.08
CA MET A 1 -0.10 -17.67 -16.20
C MET A 1 0.75 -18.41 -15.18
N THR A 2 2.07 -18.29 -15.24
CA THR A 2 2.94 -18.87 -14.22
C THR A 2 2.74 -18.05 -12.95
N GLU A 3 2.15 -18.67 -11.93
CA GLU A 3 2.08 -18.10 -10.59
C GLU A 3 3.53 -17.96 -10.09
N HIS A 4 4.01 -16.73 -10.03
CA HIS A 4 5.32 -16.44 -9.44
C HIS A 4 5.13 -16.39 -7.92
N PRO A 5 5.94 -17.11 -7.15
CA PRO A 5 5.85 -17.05 -5.69
C PRO A 5 6.10 -15.61 -5.22
N PRO A 6 5.41 -15.14 -4.16
CA PRO A 6 5.60 -13.81 -3.62
C PRO A 6 7.07 -13.55 -3.31
N GLU A 7 7.55 -12.37 -3.68
CA GLU A 7 8.96 -11.99 -3.53
C GLU A 7 9.36 -11.82 -2.07
N PHE A 8 8.40 -11.41 -1.23
CA PHE A 8 8.53 -11.22 0.20
C PHE A 8 7.41 -12.01 0.87
N SER A 9 7.71 -13.21 1.35
CA SER A 9 6.72 -14.14 1.90
C SER A 9 7.02 -14.50 3.34
N ARG A 10 6.03 -14.40 4.22
CA ARG A 10 6.08 -14.77 5.63
C ARG A 10 4.79 -15.48 6.01
N ILE A 11 4.77 -16.78 5.75
CA ILE A 11 3.58 -17.60 5.96
C ILE A 11 3.34 -17.89 7.43
N VAL A 12 2.14 -17.56 7.90
CA VAL A 12 1.62 -17.96 9.21
C VAL A 12 0.49 -18.97 8.99
N LYS A 13 0.54 -20.11 9.68
CA LYS A 13 -0.55 -21.08 9.68
C LYS A 13 -1.49 -20.75 10.82
N LEU A 14 -2.80 -20.87 10.57
CA LEU A 14 -3.79 -20.64 11.61
C LEU A 14 -3.67 -21.63 12.78
N SER A 15 -3.18 -22.84 12.54
CA SER A 15 -2.89 -23.83 13.59
C SER A 15 -1.85 -23.38 14.60
N ASP A 16 -0.99 -22.43 14.21
CA ASP A 16 0.11 -21.93 15.03
C ASP A 16 -0.34 -20.70 15.85
N LEU A 17 -1.55 -20.18 15.57
CA LEU A 17 -2.19 -19.12 16.35
C LEU A 17 -2.89 -19.75 17.56
N GLY A 18 -2.47 -19.31 18.75
CA GLY A 18 -3.20 -19.59 19.99
C GLY A 18 -4.14 -18.43 20.35
N ASP A 19 -4.66 -18.44 21.58
CA ASP A 19 -5.53 -17.38 22.09
C ASP A 19 -4.81 -16.04 22.35
N ALA A 20 -3.48 -16.06 22.43
CA ALA A 20 -2.67 -14.87 22.69
C ALA A 20 -2.26 -14.18 21.37
N PRO A 21 -2.24 -12.83 21.34
CA PRO A 21 -1.75 -12.11 20.17
C PRO A 21 -0.26 -12.39 19.93
N ILE A 22 0.11 -12.48 18.66
CA ILE A 22 1.50 -12.62 18.21
C ILE A 22 2.01 -11.25 17.78
N SER A 23 2.92 -10.68 18.57
CA SER A 23 3.65 -9.46 18.21
C SER A 23 4.99 -9.84 17.58
N ALA A 24 5.27 -9.31 16.39
CA ALA A 24 6.53 -9.59 15.70
C ALA A 24 7.00 -8.40 14.85
N GLN A 25 8.27 -8.48 14.44
CA GLN A 25 8.86 -7.56 13.47
C GLN A 25 9.36 -8.37 12.27
N VAL A 26 9.20 -7.79 11.09
CA VAL A 26 9.70 -8.36 9.83
C VAL A 26 10.46 -7.31 9.04
N SER A 27 11.50 -7.74 8.36
CA SER A 27 12.20 -6.96 7.34
C SER A 27 12.38 -7.78 6.05
N ALA A 28 12.37 -7.06 4.92
CA ALA A 28 12.73 -7.61 3.63
C ALA A 28 14.26 -7.63 3.44
N SER A 29 14.80 -8.68 2.84
CA SER A 29 16.20 -8.74 2.44
C SER A 29 16.50 -7.80 1.26
N GLU A 30 17.77 -7.60 0.93
CA GLU A 30 18.17 -6.81 -0.24
C GLU A 30 17.62 -7.41 -1.55
N GLU A 31 17.61 -8.75 -1.67
CA GLU A 31 17.05 -9.45 -2.82
C GLU A 31 15.53 -9.30 -2.92
N GLU A 32 14.83 -9.40 -1.79
CA GLU A 32 13.37 -9.21 -1.71
C GLU A 32 13.01 -7.75 -2.06
N CYS A 33 13.74 -6.76 -1.54
CA CYS A 33 13.57 -5.35 -1.89
C CYS A 33 13.78 -5.09 -3.39
N ALA A 34 14.82 -5.68 -3.98
CA ALA A 34 15.08 -5.53 -5.41
C ALA A 34 13.99 -6.19 -6.27
N ALA A 35 13.38 -7.28 -5.79
CA ALA A 35 12.30 -7.96 -6.49
C ALA A 35 10.97 -7.18 -6.37
N LEU A 36 10.65 -6.64 -5.20
CA LEU A 36 9.52 -5.73 -4.99
C LEU A 36 9.65 -4.45 -5.82
N ALA A 37 10.84 -3.85 -5.90
CA ALA A 37 11.06 -2.67 -6.73
C ALA A 37 10.74 -2.93 -8.21
N ARG A 38 11.08 -4.11 -8.73
CA ARG A 38 10.71 -4.53 -10.09
C ARG A 38 9.21 -4.69 -10.26
N ARG A 39 8.53 -5.29 -9.27
CA ARG A 39 7.08 -5.49 -9.29
C ARG A 39 6.32 -4.16 -9.26
N PHE A 40 6.83 -3.18 -8.52
CA PHE A 40 6.20 -1.86 -8.36
C PHE A 40 6.64 -0.82 -9.40
N ASP A 41 7.49 -1.20 -10.35
CA ASP A 41 8.09 -0.29 -11.34
C ASP A 41 8.79 0.92 -10.70
N LEU A 42 9.55 0.67 -9.63
CA LEU A 42 10.31 1.68 -8.89
C LEU A 42 11.80 1.62 -9.22
N PRO A 43 12.50 2.77 -9.28
CA PRO A 43 13.97 2.80 -9.39
C PRO A 43 14.70 1.96 -8.33
N GLY A 44 14.14 1.89 -7.11
CA GLY A 44 14.66 0.99 -6.09
C GLY A 44 13.96 1.12 -4.74
N ILE A 45 13.92 0.01 -4.00
CA ILE A 45 13.53 -0.04 -2.59
C ILE A 45 14.80 -0.34 -1.79
N LYS A 46 15.10 0.51 -0.81
CA LYS A 46 16.28 0.38 0.04
C LYS A 46 16.00 -0.45 1.29
N SER A 47 14.81 -0.31 1.85
CA SER A 47 14.37 -1.07 3.02
C SER A 47 12.86 -1.15 3.07
N LEU A 48 12.36 -2.27 3.58
CA LEU A 48 10.96 -2.47 3.97
C LEU A 48 10.96 -3.20 5.31
N GLU A 49 10.39 -2.56 6.33
CA GLU A 49 10.30 -3.08 7.69
C GLU A 49 8.90 -2.84 8.23
N ALA A 50 8.39 -3.78 9.02
CA ALA A 50 7.11 -3.62 9.69
C ALA A 50 7.13 -4.26 11.07
N THR A 51 6.41 -3.64 12.00
CA THR A 51 6.06 -4.22 13.30
C THR A 51 4.56 -4.44 13.33
N TYR A 52 4.13 -5.62 13.79
CA TYR A 52 2.72 -5.97 13.76
C TYR A 52 2.29 -6.81 14.97
N ASP A 53 0.99 -6.75 15.23
CA ASP A 53 0.24 -7.60 16.14
C ASP A 53 -0.78 -8.40 15.33
N LEU A 54 -0.70 -9.72 15.43
CA LEU A 54 -1.63 -10.65 14.80
C LEU A 54 -2.49 -11.33 15.88
N ARG A 55 -3.81 -11.25 15.74
CA ARG A 55 -4.77 -11.82 16.68
C ARG A 55 -5.81 -12.66 15.95
N ALA A 56 -6.12 -13.83 16.51
CA ALA A 56 -7.29 -14.58 16.11
C ALA A 56 -8.53 -14.03 16.83
N GLU A 57 -9.55 -13.68 16.06
CA GLU A 57 -10.87 -13.31 16.53
C GLU A 57 -11.87 -14.43 16.19
N SER A 58 -13.14 -14.28 16.57
CA SER A 58 -14.13 -15.35 16.45
C SER A 58 -14.29 -15.88 15.02
N ASP A 59 -14.37 -14.99 14.03
CA ASP A 59 -14.61 -15.34 12.61
C ASP A 59 -13.56 -14.78 11.64
N GLN A 60 -12.53 -14.08 12.15
CA GLN A 60 -11.49 -13.44 11.34
C GLN A 60 -10.13 -13.41 12.05
N LEU A 61 -9.08 -13.04 11.34
CA LEU A 61 -7.79 -12.69 11.95
C LEU A 61 -7.52 -11.21 11.76
N SER A 62 -7.19 -10.51 12.83
CA SER A 62 -6.83 -9.10 12.78
C SER A 62 -5.31 -8.95 12.78
N LEU A 63 -4.79 -8.22 11.80
CA LEU A 63 -3.38 -7.84 11.67
C LEU A 63 -3.28 -6.32 11.70
N THR A 64 -2.71 -5.78 12.77
CA THR A 64 -2.50 -4.34 12.93
C THR A 64 -1.04 -4.01 13.11
N GLY A 65 -0.58 -2.86 12.64
CA GLY A 65 0.82 -2.49 12.83
C GLY A 65 1.22 -1.23 12.11
N ALA A 66 2.53 -1.05 12.01
CA ALA A 66 3.16 0.07 11.32
C ALA A 66 4.24 -0.44 10.37
N LEU A 67 4.24 0.09 9.16
CA LEU A 67 5.16 -0.20 8.08
C LEU A 67 6.03 1.03 7.81
N GLN A 68 7.32 0.81 7.61
CA GLN A 68 8.24 1.83 7.12
C GLN A 68 9.03 1.32 5.92
N SER A 69 9.10 2.17 4.88
CA SER A 69 9.93 1.90 3.71
C SER A 69 10.73 3.12 3.30
N ARG A 70 11.98 2.88 2.89
CA ARG A 70 12.81 3.87 2.20
C ARG A 70 12.98 3.41 0.77
N LEU A 71 12.58 4.23 -0.18
CA LEU A 71 12.59 3.89 -1.60
C LEU A 71 12.95 5.11 -2.44
N THR A 72 13.06 4.90 -3.75
CA THR A 72 13.30 5.95 -4.74
C THR A 72 12.12 5.95 -5.70
N GLN A 73 11.56 7.12 -5.99
CA GLN A 73 10.55 7.32 -7.03
C GLN A 73 11.09 8.30 -8.07
N SER A 74 10.60 8.16 -9.31
CA SER A 74 10.88 9.12 -10.38
C SER A 74 9.85 10.24 -10.34
N CYS A 75 10.30 11.49 -10.27
CA CYS A 75 9.42 12.65 -10.24
C CYS A 75 8.55 12.74 -11.50
N ALA A 76 7.23 12.86 -11.35
CA ALA A 76 6.29 12.92 -12.46
C ALA A 76 6.50 14.15 -13.37
N ILE A 77 7.10 15.22 -12.85
CA ILE A 77 7.33 16.47 -13.57
C ILE A 77 8.74 16.54 -14.18
N SER A 78 9.77 16.28 -13.38
CA SER A 78 11.17 16.40 -13.82
C SER A 78 11.74 15.13 -14.44
N GLY A 79 11.17 13.96 -14.11
CA GLY A 79 11.74 12.64 -14.43
C GLY A 79 12.99 12.28 -13.63
N GLU A 80 13.36 13.09 -12.64
CA GLU A 80 14.51 12.83 -11.78
C GLU A 80 14.14 11.90 -10.64
N ASP A 81 14.98 10.92 -10.39
CA ASP A 81 14.86 10.01 -9.25
C ASP A 81 15.19 10.72 -7.94
N PHE A 82 14.34 10.55 -6.93
CA PHE A 82 14.54 11.15 -5.61
C PHE A 82 14.12 10.18 -4.48
N PRO A 83 14.77 10.29 -3.31
CA PRO A 83 14.46 9.42 -2.18
C PRO A 83 13.11 9.80 -1.54
N VAL A 84 12.33 8.78 -1.21
CA VAL A 84 11.05 8.87 -0.51
C VAL A 84 11.09 7.96 0.72
N THR A 85 10.47 8.42 1.81
CA THR A 85 10.23 7.58 3.00
C THR A 85 8.73 7.51 3.22
N ILE A 86 8.21 6.29 3.29
CA ILE A 86 6.81 6.00 3.57
C ILE A 86 6.74 5.43 4.99
N SER A 87 5.78 5.92 5.77
CA SER A 87 5.43 5.40 7.09
C SER A 87 3.91 5.30 7.11
N GLU A 88 3.40 4.07 7.16
CA GLU A 88 1.97 3.78 7.05
C GLU A 88 1.55 2.87 8.21
N ASP A 89 0.50 3.29 8.93
CA ASP A 89 -0.18 2.41 9.89
C ASP A 89 -1.19 1.56 9.12
N PHE A 90 -1.33 0.29 9.46
CA PHE A 90 -2.25 -0.61 8.77
C PHE A 90 -3.11 -1.41 9.75
N ALA A 91 -4.33 -1.72 9.30
CA ALA A 91 -5.26 -2.63 9.95
C ALA A 91 -5.90 -3.51 8.86
N ILE A 92 -5.61 -4.81 8.92
CA ILE A 92 -6.02 -5.79 7.90
C ILE A 92 -6.79 -6.92 8.60
N SER A 93 -8.00 -7.19 8.12
CA SER A 93 -8.80 -8.35 8.52
C SER A 93 -8.67 -9.47 7.49
N PHE A 94 -8.16 -10.61 7.92
CA PHE A 94 -8.13 -11.83 7.12
C PHE A 94 -9.40 -12.65 7.33
N VAL A 95 -10.13 -12.90 6.25
CA VAL A 95 -11.36 -13.70 6.24
C VAL A 95 -11.19 -14.95 5.35
N PRO A 96 -11.87 -16.07 5.65
CA PRO A 96 -11.83 -17.24 4.77
C PRO A 96 -12.32 -16.87 3.36
N ALA A 97 -11.61 -17.34 2.33
CA ALA A 97 -12.07 -17.20 0.95
C ALA A 97 -13.44 -17.88 0.79
N LYS A 98 -14.43 -17.18 0.23
CA LYS A 98 -15.75 -17.77 -0.04
C LYS A 98 -15.59 -18.86 -1.11
N GLY A 99 -15.98 -20.09 -0.80
CA GLY A 99 -16.16 -21.12 -1.83
C GLY A 99 -17.30 -20.73 -2.76
N ASP A 100 -17.23 -21.07 -4.05
CA ASP A 100 -18.30 -20.91 -5.05
C ASP A 100 -19.54 -21.81 -4.78
N ASP A 101 -19.71 -22.20 -3.52
CA ASP A 101 -20.80 -22.99 -2.98
C ASP A 101 -21.97 -22.05 -2.68
N GLY A 102 -22.84 -21.89 -3.69
CA GLY A 102 -24.07 -21.14 -3.52
C GLY A 102 -25.00 -21.82 -2.52
N GLY A 103 -24.92 -21.48 -1.23
CA GLY A 103 -25.88 -22.01 -0.27
C GLY A 103 -25.78 -21.64 1.21
N GLU A 104 -24.67 -21.13 1.73
CA GLU A 104 -24.53 -20.96 3.19
C GLU A 104 -24.63 -19.49 3.61
N GLU A 105 -25.51 -19.26 4.60
CA GLU A 105 -25.89 -17.96 5.16
C GLU A 105 -24.66 -17.11 5.46
N GLU A 106 -24.67 -15.87 4.96
CA GLU A 106 -23.58 -14.94 5.17
C GLU A 106 -23.38 -14.77 6.68
N PRO A 107 -22.17 -15.03 7.24
CA PRO A 107 -21.86 -14.41 8.51
C PRO A 107 -21.93 -12.91 8.25
N GLU A 108 -22.96 -12.26 8.82
CA GLU A 108 -23.00 -10.81 8.95
C GLU A 108 -21.81 -10.44 9.82
N VAL A 109 -20.64 -10.27 9.19
CA VAL A 109 -19.50 -9.65 9.85
C VAL A 109 -19.95 -8.22 10.10
N GLU A 110 -20.36 -7.93 11.33
CA GLU A 110 -20.60 -6.56 11.79
C GLU A 110 -19.24 -5.84 11.73
N LEU A 111 -18.95 -5.24 10.58
CA LEU A 111 -17.74 -4.47 10.31
C LEU A 111 -17.85 -3.16 11.08
N GLU A 112 -17.41 -3.18 12.33
CA GLU A 112 -17.16 -1.95 13.08
C GLU A 112 -15.90 -1.27 12.52
N SER A 113 -16.04 -0.55 11.40
CA SER A 113 -15.21 0.56 10.87
C SER A 113 -14.82 0.39 9.40
N ASP A 114 -15.10 1.42 8.61
CA ASP A 114 -14.77 1.62 7.19
C ASP A 114 -13.24 1.69 6.89
N ASP A 115 -12.39 1.53 7.92
CA ASP A 115 -10.94 1.76 7.88
C ASP A 115 -10.06 0.49 7.84
N CYS A 116 -10.66 -0.71 7.89
CA CYS A 116 -9.89 -1.97 7.85
C CYS A 116 -9.90 -2.59 6.44
N ASP A 117 -8.72 -2.83 5.89
CA ASP A 117 -8.57 -3.60 4.64
C ASP A 117 -8.97 -5.06 4.87
N ILE A 118 -9.60 -5.69 3.88
CA ILE A 118 -10.01 -7.10 3.95
C ILE A 118 -9.19 -7.93 2.97
N LEU A 119 -8.54 -8.97 3.48
CA LEU A 119 -7.83 -9.95 2.66
C LEU A 119 -8.43 -11.34 2.85
N GLU A 120 -8.62 -12.06 1.75
CA GLU A 120 -9.06 -13.44 1.81
C GLU A 120 -7.87 -14.39 2.01
N TYR A 121 -8.08 -15.46 2.76
CA TYR A 121 -7.10 -16.53 2.90
C TYR A 121 -7.66 -17.90 2.54
N SER A 122 -6.77 -18.77 2.07
CA SER A 122 -7.06 -20.15 1.71
C SER A 122 -6.11 -21.09 2.43
N ASP A 123 -6.45 -22.38 2.49
CA ASP A 123 -5.63 -23.44 3.09
C ASP A 123 -5.20 -23.22 4.55
N ASN A 124 -5.96 -22.41 5.31
CA ASN A 124 -5.63 -22.03 6.69
C ASN A 124 -4.23 -21.41 6.82
N ARG A 125 -3.84 -20.57 5.85
CA ARG A 125 -2.55 -19.87 5.82
C ARG A 125 -2.73 -18.44 5.35
N ILE A 126 -2.05 -17.52 6.02
CA ILE A 126 -1.93 -16.12 5.60
C ILE A 126 -0.47 -15.81 5.27
N ASP A 127 -0.24 -14.92 4.31
CA ASP A 127 1.08 -14.40 3.98
C ASP A 127 1.20 -12.94 4.43
N ILE A 128 1.88 -12.73 5.56
CA ILE A 128 2.10 -11.39 6.10
C ILE A 128 3.01 -10.58 5.19
N GLY A 129 3.98 -11.22 4.53
CA GLY A 129 4.90 -10.52 3.64
C GLY A 129 4.17 -9.94 2.44
N GLU A 130 3.29 -10.73 1.82
CA GLU A 130 2.48 -10.28 0.69
C GLU A 130 1.50 -9.17 1.09
N ALA A 131 0.85 -9.29 2.25
CA ALA A 131 -0.04 -8.24 2.77
C ALA A 131 0.71 -6.90 2.94
N LEU A 132 1.88 -6.92 3.56
CA LEU A 132 2.72 -5.72 3.73
C LEU A 132 3.23 -5.15 2.40
N ALA A 133 3.53 -6.01 1.42
CA ALA A 133 3.90 -5.56 0.08
C ALA A 133 2.75 -4.81 -0.60
N GLN A 134 1.51 -5.28 -0.45
CA GLN A 134 0.32 -4.59 -0.96
C GLN A 134 0.07 -3.28 -0.23
N THR A 135 0.19 -3.25 1.11
CA THR A 135 0.11 -2.01 1.90
C THR A 135 1.11 -0.96 1.40
N LEU A 136 2.38 -1.36 1.19
CA LEU A 136 3.38 -0.44 0.63
C LEU A 136 2.98 0.07 -0.75
N TYR A 137 2.50 -0.82 -1.63
CA TYR A 137 2.10 -0.45 -2.99
C TYR A 137 0.96 0.57 -2.99
N LEU A 138 -0.05 0.38 -2.13
CA LEU A 138 -1.18 1.31 -1.98
C LEU A 138 -0.76 2.66 -1.40
N ALA A 139 0.29 2.70 -0.58
CA ALA A 139 0.84 3.92 0.00
C ALA A 139 1.74 4.72 -0.96
N LEU A 140 2.08 4.19 -2.14
CA LEU A 140 2.89 4.92 -3.12
C LEU A 140 2.11 6.11 -3.70
N ASP A 141 2.76 7.27 -3.75
CA ASP A 141 2.23 8.42 -4.50
C ASP A 141 2.27 8.09 -6.01
N PRO A 142 1.13 8.08 -6.72
CA PRO A 142 1.09 7.82 -8.16
C PRO A 142 1.67 8.98 -9.00
N TYR A 143 1.77 10.19 -8.45
CA TYR A 143 2.30 11.38 -9.12
C TYR A 143 3.34 12.09 -8.25
N PRO A 144 4.44 11.41 -7.89
CA PRO A 144 5.39 11.92 -6.91
C PRO A 144 6.10 13.17 -7.43
N GLU A 145 6.09 14.24 -6.63
CA GLU A 145 6.78 15.50 -6.97
C GLU A 145 8.10 15.65 -6.21
N GLY A 146 9.20 15.52 -6.95
CA GLY A 146 10.54 15.70 -6.42
C GLY A 146 10.93 17.18 -6.23
N PRO A 147 12.04 17.47 -5.52
CA PRO A 147 12.45 18.81 -5.13
C PRO A 147 12.75 19.79 -6.28
N ASN A 148 12.93 19.27 -7.51
CA ASN A 148 13.17 20.08 -8.71
C ASN A 148 11.91 20.25 -9.59
N ALA A 149 10.75 19.73 -9.19
CA ALA A 149 9.50 19.80 -9.96
C ALA A 149 9.15 21.23 -10.39
N ASP A 150 9.13 22.19 -9.45
CA ASP A 150 8.77 23.58 -9.72
C ASP A 150 9.70 24.28 -10.72
N LYS A 151 11.01 23.98 -10.66
CA LYS A 151 11.98 24.56 -11.60
C LYS A 151 11.73 24.05 -13.03
N VAL A 152 11.41 22.77 -13.19
CA VAL A 152 11.09 22.19 -14.50
C VAL A 152 9.75 22.73 -15.01
N ARG A 153 8.76 22.87 -14.11
CA ARG A 153 7.44 23.43 -14.42
C ARG A 153 7.56 24.84 -15.01
N GLY A 154 8.29 25.73 -14.33
CA GLY A 154 8.51 27.11 -14.78
C GLY A 154 9.40 27.27 -16.01
N SER A 155 10.29 26.32 -16.32
CA SER A 155 11.19 26.41 -17.49
C SER A 155 10.61 25.84 -18.78
N ARG A 156 9.55 25.02 -18.68
CA ARG A 156 8.89 24.39 -19.83
C ARG A 156 7.54 25.03 -20.18
N ASP A 157 7.19 26.18 -19.60
CA ASP A 157 5.85 26.79 -19.70
C ASP A 157 4.73 25.76 -19.38
N LEU A 158 5.01 24.83 -18.47
CA LEU A 158 4.00 23.87 -18.01
C LEU A 158 3.08 24.63 -17.06
N LYS A 159 1.82 24.77 -17.49
CA LYS A 159 0.77 25.39 -16.69
C LYS A 159 0.61 24.62 -15.38
N THR A 160 0.47 25.34 -14.28
CA THR A 160 0.06 24.75 -13.00
C THR A 160 -1.36 24.19 -13.11
N GLU A 161 -1.76 23.36 -12.15
CA GLU A 161 -3.13 22.84 -12.08
C GLU A 161 -4.16 23.99 -11.98
N GLU A 162 -3.80 25.08 -11.29
CA GLU A 162 -4.60 26.31 -11.21
C GLU A 162 -4.72 27.03 -12.57
N GLU A 163 -3.69 27.00 -13.41
CA GLU A 163 -3.66 27.64 -14.72
C GLU A 163 -4.30 26.80 -15.84
N ALA A 164 -4.33 25.47 -15.68
CA ALA A 164 -4.87 24.52 -16.65
C ALA A 164 -6.28 24.01 -16.31
N GLY A 165 -6.71 24.16 -15.06
CA GLY A 165 -7.98 23.63 -14.56
C GLY A 165 -9.23 24.33 -15.12
N PRO A 166 -10.42 23.72 -14.95
CA PRO A 166 -11.69 24.25 -15.46
C PRO A 166 -12.06 25.62 -14.88
N PHE A 167 -11.45 26.01 -13.76
CA PHE A 167 -11.64 27.31 -13.10
C PHE A 167 -10.69 28.42 -13.59
N ALA A 168 -9.69 28.12 -14.42
CA ALA A 168 -8.77 29.13 -14.96
C ALA A 168 -9.52 30.20 -15.79
N ALA A 169 -10.58 29.80 -16.50
CA ALA A 169 -11.45 30.72 -17.23
C ALA A 169 -12.29 31.63 -16.32
N LEU A 170 -12.59 31.20 -15.09
CA LEU A 170 -13.34 31.96 -14.09
C LEU A 170 -12.46 32.97 -13.35
N ALA A 171 -11.18 32.63 -13.10
CA ALA A 171 -10.20 33.56 -12.54
C ALA A 171 -10.04 34.81 -13.44
N ALA A 172 -9.94 34.62 -14.76
CA ALA A 172 -9.87 35.71 -15.73
C ALA A 172 -11.14 36.60 -15.80
N LEU A 173 -12.28 36.12 -15.26
CA LEU A 173 -13.52 36.88 -15.20
C LEU A 173 -13.58 37.82 -13.97
N LYS A 174 -12.84 37.51 -12.90
CA LYS A 174 -12.78 38.29 -11.67
C LYS A 174 -12.17 39.67 -11.89
N ASP A 175 -11.15 39.76 -12.74
CA ASP A 175 -10.51 41.04 -13.12
C ASP A 175 -11.39 41.94 -13.99
N LYS A 176 -12.46 41.40 -14.60
CA LYS A 176 -13.42 42.15 -15.43
C LYS A 176 -14.67 42.59 -14.68
N LEU A 177 -14.86 42.13 -13.44
CA LEU A 177 -16.00 42.48 -12.60
C LEU A 177 -15.66 43.54 -11.52
N GLY A 178 -14.44 44.08 -11.55
CA GLY A 178 -13.99 45.20 -10.72
C GLY A 178 -14.32 46.56 -11.31
#